data_AF-A0A543FNF8-F1
#
_entry.id   AF-A0A543FNF8-F1
#
_cell.length_a   1.000
_cell.length_b   1.000
_cell.length_c   1.000
_cell.angle_alpha   90.00
_cell.angle_beta   90.00
_cell.angle_gamma   90.00
#
_symmetry.space_group_name_H-M   'P 1'
#
loop_
_entity.id
_entity.type
_entity.pdbx_description
1 polymer ?
#
loop_
_entity_poly.entity_id
_entity_poly.type
_entity_poly.pdbx_seq_one_letter_code
_entity_poly.pdbx_strand_id
1 'polypeptide(L)'
;MNLAQGMTRTQQLLADDPLWLILLKVVALFAIGVVLTLFMINLERKVVGRMQQRPGPNRVGPGGWLQSLADGLKLAFKEDIMPLMADKRVFFIAPVISTIPAFVAFSVLPFGGEVSIFGEPTVLQLVDLPVGVLVVLACSSIGVYGIVLGGWASGSPYPLLAALRSAAQVISYEIALGLSIVGVILYAGSLSTADIVASQASGWYLLLLAPSFVVFVISMVGETNRAPFDLPEAESELVGGFHTEYSSLKFALFFLAEYVNMVTVSAMATTLFLGGGMWPWPLSFLNSSGWLQFLAFLIKTFVFLFVFIWLRGTLPRLRYDQFMRLGWKVLVPGSLLWILAIFAIRTWRTSGGQVSALLIGLGIALAVVLLVAFLVPDRKVEGPAMVEPASDYPVPPLDLVVPSPPRHKLRPRRVETTAAAEPTPALSGKETE
;
A
#
# COMPACT_ATOMS: atom_id res chain seq x y z
N MET A 1 -39.75 -11.17 -13.10
CA MET A 1 -40.29 -11.64 -11.82
C MET A 1 -39.59 -12.89 -11.24
N ASN A 2 -38.69 -13.59 -11.97
CA ASN A 2 -37.97 -14.78 -11.47
C ASN A 2 -36.47 -14.57 -11.15
N LEU A 3 -35.93 -13.33 -11.21
CA LEU A 3 -34.53 -13.05 -10.88
C LEU A 3 -34.25 -12.90 -9.38
N ALA A 4 -35.30 -12.72 -8.55
CA ALA A 4 -35.15 -12.41 -7.13
C ALA A 4 -34.83 -13.61 -6.22
N GLN A 5 -35.03 -14.86 -6.69
CA GLN A 5 -34.92 -16.06 -5.84
C GLN A 5 -33.48 -16.46 -5.47
N GLY A 6 -32.47 -15.82 -6.06
CA GLY A 6 -31.05 -16.04 -5.71
C GLY A 6 -30.30 -14.78 -5.28
N MET A 7 -30.96 -13.62 -5.22
CA MET A 7 -30.32 -12.35 -4.87
C MET A 7 -30.32 -12.13 -3.36
N THR A 8 -29.18 -11.69 -2.82
CA THR A 8 -29.09 -11.29 -1.42
C THR A 8 -29.91 -10.01 -1.17
N ARG A 9 -30.33 -9.75 0.07
CA ARG A 9 -31.14 -8.57 0.40
C ARG A 9 -30.48 -7.26 -0.06
N THR A 10 -29.15 -7.18 0.04
CA THR A 10 -28.36 -6.07 -0.48
C THR A 10 -28.49 -5.92 -1.99
N GLN A 11 -28.44 -7.02 -2.74
CA GLN A 11 -28.59 -7.01 -4.20
C GLN A 11 -29.99 -6.62 -4.63
N GLN A 12 -31.03 -7.04 -3.90
CA GLN A 12 -32.41 -6.66 -4.18
C GLN A 12 -32.59 -5.14 -4.02
N LEU A 13 -32.13 -4.57 -2.90
CA LEU A 13 -32.21 -3.12 -2.67
C LEU A 13 -31.45 -2.32 -3.73
N LEU A 14 -30.25 -2.77 -4.12
CA LEU A 14 -29.48 -2.09 -5.16
C LEU A 14 -30.08 -2.24 -6.57
N ALA A 15 -30.79 -3.34 -6.84
CA ALA A 15 -31.48 -3.55 -8.11
C ALA A 15 -32.75 -2.69 -8.23
N ASP A 16 -33.39 -2.38 -7.10
CA ASP A 16 -34.59 -1.54 -7.03
C ASP A 16 -34.27 -0.03 -6.96
N ASP A 17 -32.98 0.35 -6.84
CA ASP A 17 -32.55 1.76 -6.77
C ASP A 17 -32.94 2.54 -8.06
N PRO A 18 -33.64 3.68 -7.95
CA PRO A 18 -33.97 4.49 -9.11
C PRO A 18 -32.74 5.19 -9.69
N LEU A 19 -32.76 5.47 -11.01
CA LEU A 19 -31.60 6.06 -11.72
C LEU A 19 -31.07 7.35 -11.11
N TRP A 20 -31.94 8.22 -10.57
CA TRP A 20 -31.53 9.47 -9.93
C TRP A 20 -30.72 9.21 -8.65
N LEU A 21 -31.05 8.15 -7.90
CA LEU A 21 -30.36 7.76 -6.68
C LEU A 21 -29.01 7.14 -7.04
N ILE A 22 -28.93 6.33 -8.09
CA ILE A 22 -27.66 5.80 -8.61
C ILE A 22 -26.72 6.94 -9.01
N LEU A 23 -27.22 7.93 -9.76
CA LEU A 23 -26.43 9.11 -10.14
C LEU A 23 -25.97 9.92 -8.93
N LEU A 24 -26.85 10.11 -7.93
CA LEU A 24 -26.50 10.77 -6.68
C LEU A 24 -25.38 10.02 -5.95
N LYS A 25 -25.46 8.69 -5.87
CA LYS A 25 -24.42 7.84 -5.27
C LYS A 25 -23.10 7.93 -6.03
N VAL A 26 -23.11 7.94 -7.37
CA VAL A 26 -21.90 8.11 -8.19
C VAL A 26 -21.22 9.43 -7.89
N VAL A 27 -21.98 10.54 -7.91
CA VAL A 27 -21.45 11.88 -7.62
C VAL A 27 -20.95 11.97 -6.17
N ALA A 28 -21.69 11.41 -5.22
CA ALA A 28 -21.28 11.37 -3.82
C ALA A 28 -19.99 10.57 -3.63
N LEU A 29 -19.85 9.42 -4.28
CA LEU A 29 -18.65 8.57 -4.22
C LEU A 29 -17.44 9.28 -4.81
N PHE A 30 -17.59 9.92 -5.96
CA PHE A 30 -16.55 10.74 -6.57
C PHE A 30 -16.14 11.90 -5.64
N ALA A 31 -17.11 12.62 -5.10
CA ALA A 31 -16.86 13.72 -4.17
C ALA A 31 -16.17 13.25 -2.88
N ILE A 32 -16.61 12.14 -2.29
CA ILE A 32 -15.98 11.54 -1.11
C ILE A 32 -14.53 11.16 -1.42
N GLY A 33 -14.26 10.52 -2.55
CA GLY A 33 -12.91 10.18 -2.96
C GLY A 33 -12.01 11.41 -3.03
N VAL A 34 -12.44 12.46 -3.75
CA VAL A 34 -11.67 13.71 -3.89
C VAL A 34 -11.51 14.45 -2.55
N VAL A 35 -12.56 14.53 -1.72
CA VAL A 35 -12.48 15.21 -0.43
C VAL A 35 -11.54 14.46 0.52
N LEU A 36 -11.62 13.13 0.56
CA LEU A 36 -10.72 12.30 1.36
C LEU A 36 -9.28 12.46 0.91
N THR A 37 -8.99 12.53 -0.40
CA THR A 37 -7.61 12.76 -0.87
C THR A 37 -7.08 14.13 -0.45
N LEU A 38 -7.86 15.21 -0.62
CA LEU A 38 -7.46 16.55 -0.20
C LEU A 38 -7.22 16.63 1.31
N PHE A 39 -8.09 15.98 2.09
CA PHE A 39 -7.95 15.90 3.54
C PHE A 39 -6.70 15.11 3.94
N MET A 40 -6.47 13.98 3.29
CA MET A 40 -5.34 13.09 3.53
C MET A 40 -4.00 13.78 3.28
N ILE A 41 -3.85 14.49 2.16
CA ILE A 41 -2.63 15.26 1.82
C ILE A 41 -2.31 16.26 2.95
N ASN A 42 -3.33 16.96 3.46
CA ASN A 42 -3.13 17.95 4.51
C ASN A 42 -2.78 17.29 5.85
N LEU A 43 -3.48 16.21 6.16
CA LEU A 43 -3.27 15.45 7.38
C LEU A 43 -1.87 14.86 7.44
N GLU A 44 -1.40 14.29 6.33
CA GLU A 44 -0.03 13.80 6.19
C GLU A 44 1.00 14.88 6.49
N ARG A 45 0.86 16.08 5.89
CA ARG A 45 1.75 17.23 6.17
C ARG A 45 1.75 17.61 7.65
N LYS A 46 0.60 17.57 8.30
CA LYS A 46 0.44 17.93 9.71
C LYS A 46 0.97 16.88 10.68
N VAL A 47 0.71 15.59 10.42
CA VAL A 47 1.15 14.49 11.28
C VAL A 47 2.65 14.29 11.16
N VAL A 48 3.19 14.26 9.94
CA VAL A 48 4.65 14.16 9.72
C VAL A 48 5.37 15.37 10.31
N GLY A 49 4.82 16.58 10.16
CA GLY A 49 5.35 17.78 10.81
C GLY A 49 5.47 17.59 12.33
N ARG A 50 4.39 17.15 12.99
CA ARG A 50 4.39 16.90 14.44
C ARG A 50 5.38 15.81 14.87
N MET A 51 5.50 14.72 14.10
CA MET A 51 6.51 13.68 14.35
C MET A 51 7.94 14.24 14.28
N GLN A 52 8.18 15.19 13.38
CA GLN A 52 9.46 15.87 13.20
C GLN A 52 9.63 17.10 14.11
N GLN A 53 8.76 17.29 15.11
CA GLN A 53 8.76 18.45 16.01
C GLN A 53 8.71 19.82 15.28
N ARG A 54 8.09 19.88 14.09
CA ARG A 54 7.84 21.12 13.35
C ARG A 54 6.35 21.35 13.11
N PRO A 55 5.88 22.60 13.09
CA PRO A 55 4.48 22.86 12.76
C PRO A 55 4.18 22.45 11.31
N GLY A 56 3.03 21.82 11.09
CA GLY A 56 2.47 21.61 9.76
C GLY A 56 1.86 22.90 9.18
N PRO A 57 1.13 22.80 8.05
CA PRO A 57 0.42 23.93 7.47
C PRO A 57 -0.54 24.60 8.47
N ASN A 58 -0.31 25.88 8.77
CA ASN A 58 -1.07 26.68 9.75
C ASN A 58 -1.60 28.01 9.19
N ARG A 59 -1.37 28.31 7.90
CA ARG A 59 -1.64 29.65 7.31
C ARG A 59 -2.95 29.73 6.51
N VAL A 60 -3.16 28.82 5.55
CA VAL A 60 -4.29 28.92 4.61
C VAL A 60 -5.57 28.33 5.20
N GLY A 61 -6.47 29.22 5.64
CA GLY A 61 -7.71 28.86 6.33
C GLY A 61 -7.54 28.51 7.81
N PRO A 62 -8.63 28.16 8.52
CA PRO A 62 -8.57 27.81 9.94
C PRO A 62 -7.63 26.63 10.18
N GLY A 63 -6.51 26.87 10.87
CA GLY A 63 -5.49 25.85 11.13
C GLY A 63 -4.88 25.23 9.86
N GLY A 64 -4.89 25.90 8.70
CA GLY A 64 -4.26 25.41 7.47
C GLY A 64 -5.06 24.36 6.67
N TRP A 65 -6.32 24.08 7.02
CA TRP A 65 -7.11 23.04 6.35
C TRP A 65 -7.41 23.29 4.87
N LEU A 66 -7.42 24.57 4.44
CA LEU A 66 -7.70 24.96 3.05
C LEU A 66 -6.47 24.89 2.13
N GLN A 67 -5.31 24.47 2.63
CA GLN A 67 -4.08 24.39 1.83
C GLN A 67 -4.21 23.47 0.61
N SER A 68 -4.73 22.25 0.77
CA SER A 68 -4.87 21.30 -0.34
C SER A 68 -5.81 21.83 -1.43
N LEU A 69 -6.84 22.60 -1.05
CA LEU A 69 -7.75 23.24 -2.00
C LEU A 69 -7.02 24.32 -2.81
N ALA A 70 -6.17 25.13 -2.17
CA ALA A 70 -5.33 26.11 -2.86
C ALA A 70 -4.31 25.44 -3.80
N ASP A 71 -3.73 24.30 -3.40
CA ASP A 71 -2.82 23.52 -4.23
C ASP A 71 -3.55 22.94 -5.47
N GLY A 72 -4.79 22.45 -5.31
CA GLY A 72 -5.62 21.99 -6.41
C GLY A 72 -5.98 23.11 -7.39
N LEU A 73 -6.37 24.28 -6.88
CA LEU A 73 -6.68 25.46 -7.69
C LEU A 73 -5.44 25.94 -8.47
N LYS A 74 -4.28 25.94 -7.82
CA LYS A 74 -3.00 26.25 -8.47
C LYS A 74 -2.73 25.31 -9.64
N LEU A 75 -2.93 24.01 -9.46
CA LEU A 75 -2.69 23.03 -10.53
C LEU A 75 -3.67 23.21 -11.70
N ALA A 76 -4.91 23.62 -11.45
CA ALA A 76 -5.89 23.88 -12.51
C ALA A 76 -5.53 25.08 -13.41
N PHE A 77 -4.93 26.14 -12.86
CA PHE A 77 -4.47 27.30 -13.61
C PHE A 77 -3.01 27.21 -14.08
N LYS A 78 -2.30 26.15 -13.68
CA LYS A 78 -0.91 25.95 -14.09
C LYS A 78 -0.87 25.55 -15.56
N GLU A 79 0.11 26.09 -16.29
CA GLU A 79 0.35 25.77 -17.69
C GLU A 79 0.60 24.26 -17.88
N ASP A 80 -0.12 23.67 -18.83
CA ASP A 80 0.04 22.28 -19.25
C ASP A 80 1.09 22.19 -20.36
N ILE A 81 2.28 21.74 -19.99
CA ILE A 81 3.43 21.58 -20.89
C ILE A 81 3.47 20.12 -21.36
N MET A 82 3.71 19.91 -22.65
CA MET A 82 3.90 18.58 -23.25
C MET A 82 5.27 18.53 -23.94
N PRO A 83 6.14 17.55 -23.63
CA PRO A 83 7.42 17.40 -24.30
C PRO A 83 7.25 17.15 -25.80
N LEU A 84 8.19 17.65 -26.62
CA LEU A 84 8.14 17.48 -28.07
C LEU A 84 8.32 16.02 -28.52
N MET A 85 9.10 15.24 -27.76
CA MET A 85 9.37 13.82 -28.03
C MET A 85 8.31 12.88 -27.44
N ALA A 86 7.31 13.40 -26.73
CA ALA A 86 6.28 12.60 -26.10
C ALA A 86 5.23 12.10 -27.10
N ASP A 87 4.73 10.87 -26.91
CA ASP A 87 3.57 10.39 -27.66
C ASP A 87 2.30 11.10 -27.15
N LYS A 88 1.74 12.00 -27.97
CA LYS A 88 0.63 12.86 -27.56
C LYS A 88 -0.60 12.10 -27.08
N ARG A 89 -0.91 10.95 -27.70
CA ARG A 89 -2.15 10.21 -27.41
C ARG A 89 -1.99 9.45 -26.10
N VAL A 90 -0.89 8.71 -25.96
CA VAL A 90 -0.64 7.91 -24.76
C VAL A 90 -0.34 8.81 -23.57
N PHE A 91 0.35 9.93 -23.77
CA PHE A 91 0.63 10.91 -22.72
C PHE A 91 -0.66 11.48 -22.12
N PHE A 92 -1.68 11.74 -22.93
CA PHE A 92 -2.98 12.22 -22.45
C PHE A 92 -3.83 11.12 -21.79
N ILE A 93 -3.82 9.90 -22.34
CA ILE A 93 -4.67 8.79 -21.88
C ILE A 93 -4.12 8.12 -20.60
N ALA A 94 -2.79 8.11 -20.40
CA ALA A 94 -2.17 7.42 -19.27
C ALA A 94 -2.68 7.86 -17.88
N PRO A 95 -2.81 9.17 -17.56
CA PRO A 95 -3.44 9.60 -16.31
C PRO A 95 -4.89 9.11 -16.17
N VAL A 96 -5.66 9.12 -17.27
CA VAL A 96 -7.07 8.69 -17.28
C VAL A 96 -7.18 7.18 -16.97
N ILE A 97 -6.30 6.37 -17.55
CA ILE A 97 -6.20 4.93 -17.27
C ILE A 97 -5.82 4.65 -15.82
N SER A 98 -5.07 5.54 -15.16
CA SER A 98 -4.77 5.39 -13.73
C SER A 98 -5.93 5.83 -12.84
N THR A 99 -6.60 6.95 -13.15
CA THR A 99 -7.65 7.53 -12.31
C THR A 99 -8.98 6.77 -12.38
N ILE A 100 -9.43 6.34 -13.57
CA ILE A 100 -10.75 5.68 -13.71
C ILE A 100 -10.84 4.40 -12.88
N PRO A 101 -9.89 3.44 -12.97
CA PRO A 101 -9.95 2.22 -12.18
C PRO A 101 -9.91 2.47 -10.68
N ALA A 102 -9.20 3.50 -10.21
CA ALA A 102 -9.16 3.86 -8.80
C ALA A 102 -10.57 4.19 -8.25
N PHE A 103 -11.38 4.95 -9.00
CA PHE A 103 -12.76 5.24 -8.62
C PHE A 103 -13.71 4.05 -8.84
N VAL A 104 -13.50 3.25 -9.90
CA VAL A 104 -14.30 2.04 -10.14
C VAL A 104 -14.09 1.01 -9.03
N ALA A 105 -12.85 0.79 -8.58
CA ALA A 105 -12.56 -0.09 -7.45
C ALA A 105 -13.27 0.36 -6.17
N PHE A 106 -13.35 1.68 -5.94
CA PHE A 106 -14.03 2.26 -4.79
C PHE A 106 -15.56 2.04 -4.80
N SER A 107 -16.17 1.81 -5.97
CA SER A 107 -17.62 1.59 -6.14
C SER A 107 -18.16 0.28 -5.56
N VAL A 108 -17.30 -0.72 -5.46
CA VAL A 108 -17.66 -2.09 -5.03
C VAL A 108 -17.57 -2.24 -3.51
N LEU A 109 -17.03 -1.26 -2.80
CA LEU A 109 -16.82 -1.33 -1.36
C LEU A 109 -18.10 -0.97 -0.58
N PRO A 110 -18.49 -1.79 0.42
CA PRO A 110 -19.64 -1.51 1.26
C PRO A 110 -19.26 -0.50 2.36
N PHE A 111 -19.72 0.74 2.23
CA PHE A 111 -19.44 1.79 3.20
C PHE A 111 -20.30 1.67 4.46
N GLY A 112 -21.50 1.08 4.37
CA GLY A 112 -22.40 0.90 5.50
C GLY A 112 -23.65 0.10 5.12
N GLY A 113 -24.53 -0.10 6.11
CA GLY A 113 -25.74 -0.89 5.96
C GLY A 113 -26.90 -0.16 5.29
N GLU A 114 -28.12 -0.66 5.52
CA GLU A 114 -29.36 -0.11 4.98
C GLU A 114 -29.66 1.28 5.57
N VAL A 115 -30.01 2.21 4.69
CA VAL A 115 -30.32 3.61 4.98
C VAL A 115 -31.47 4.06 4.08
N SER A 116 -32.40 4.86 4.60
CA SER A 116 -33.39 5.55 3.77
C SER A 116 -32.86 6.90 3.30
N ILE A 117 -32.80 7.11 1.98
CA ILE A 117 -32.42 8.38 1.35
C ILE A 117 -33.66 8.95 0.67
N PHE A 118 -34.15 10.10 1.16
CA PHE A 118 -35.36 10.76 0.65
C PHE A 118 -36.61 9.85 0.57
N GLY A 119 -36.72 8.88 1.48
CA GLY A 119 -37.85 7.95 1.56
C GLY A 119 -37.62 6.61 0.85
N GLU A 120 -36.56 6.48 0.05
CA GLU A 120 -36.20 5.23 -0.62
C GLU A 120 -35.20 4.42 0.23
N PRO A 121 -35.50 3.15 0.58
CA PRO A 121 -34.55 2.29 1.30
C PRO A 121 -33.44 1.82 0.37
N THR A 122 -32.20 2.09 0.74
CA THR A 122 -31.03 1.73 -0.07
C THR A 122 -29.85 1.31 0.81
N VAL A 123 -28.82 0.72 0.22
CA VAL A 123 -27.58 0.37 0.92
C VAL A 123 -26.49 1.39 0.57
N LEU A 124 -25.60 1.70 1.53
CA LEU A 124 -24.42 2.55 1.31
C LEU A 124 -23.32 1.80 0.55
N GLN A 125 -23.66 1.35 -0.65
CA GLN A 125 -22.82 0.71 -1.65
C GLN A 125 -23.35 1.12 -3.04
N LEU A 126 -22.47 1.26 -4.04
CA LEU A 126 -22.93 1.61 -5.39
C LEU A 126 -23.38 0.35 -6.14
N VAL A 127 -22.52 -0.67 -6.19
CA VAL A 127 -22.81 -1.93 -6.88
C VAL A 127 -22.32 -3.09 -6.02
N ASP A 128 -23.14 -4.12 -5.87
CA ASP A 128 -22.72 -5.42 -5.35
C ASP A 128 -22.64 -6.42 -6.51
N LEU A 129 -21.43 -6.94 -6.75
CA LEU A 129 -21.17 -7.93 -7.79
C LEU A 129 -20.83 -9.26 -7.13
N PRO A 130 -21.28 -10.40 -7.66
CA PRO A 130 -20.90 -11.72 -7.14
C PRO A 130 -19.39 -11.94 -7.09
N VAL A 131 -18.63 -11.24 -7.94
CA VAL A 131 -17.16 -11.29 -8.03
C VAL A 131 -16.50 -9.98 -7.58
N GLY A 132 -17.09 -9.26 -6.63
CA GLY A 132 -16.69 -7.90 -6.25
C GLY A 132 -15.20 -7.75 -5.89
N VAL A 133 -14.62 -8.69 -5.15
CA VAL A 133 -13.19 -8.67 -4.81
C VAL A 133 -12.30 -8.74 -6.06
N LEU A 134 -12.67 -9.55 -7.06
CA LEU A 134 -11.90 -9.69 -8.30
C LEU A 134 -11.94 -8.41 -9.14
N VAL A 135 -13.04 -7.63 -9.05
CA VAL A 135 -13.13 -6.33 -9.72
C VAL A 135 -12.13 -5.34 -9.14
N VAL A 136 -11.95 -5.33 -7.81
CA VAL A 136 -10.94 -4.48 -7.17
C VAL A 136 -9.53 -4.86 -7.62
N LEU A 137 -9.20 -6.16 -7.64
CA LEU A 137 -7.91 -6.65 -8.14
C LEU A 137 -7.68 -6.27 -9.61
N ALA A 138 -8.68 -6.50 -10.48
CA ALA A 138 -8.58 -6.14 -11.89
C ALA A 138 -8.37 -4.63 -12.10
N CYS A 139 -9.05 -3.79 -11.31
CA CYS A 139 -8.85 -2.34 -11.36
C CYS A 139 -7.45 -1.94 -10.90
N SER A 140 -6.89 -2.62 -9.90
CA SER A 140 -5.49 -2.44 -9.46
C SER A 140 -4.53 -2.72 -10.60
N SER A 141 -4.67 -3.86 -11.28
CA SER A 141 -3.82 -4.22 -12.42
C SER A 141 -3.89 -3.18 -13.54
N ILE A 142 -5.09 -2.68 -13.86
CA ILE A 142 -5.28 -1.65 -14.89
C ILE A 142 -4.61 -0.33 -14.47
N GLY A 143 -4.64 0.03 -13.19
CA GLY A 143 -3.96 1.20 -12.66
C GLY A 143 -2.45 1.21 -12.93
N VAL A 144 -1.80 0.03 -12.85
CA VAL A 144 -0.36 -0.15 -13.15
C VAL A 144 -0.04 0.15 -14.61
N TYR A 145 -0.92 -0.22 -15.55
CA TYR A 145 -0.74 0.13 -16.96
C TYR A 145 -0.69 1.65 -17.15
N GLY A 146 -1.48 2.42 -16.40
CA GLY A 146 -1.43 3.88 -16.43
C GLY A 146 -0.05 4.43 -16.08
N ILE A 147 0.61 3.86 -15.07
CA ILE A 147 1.97 4.24 -14.64
C ILE A 147 3.01 3.92 -15.73
N VAL A 148 2.97 2.71 -16.30
CA VAL A 148 3.91 2.28 -17.34
C VAL A 148 3.76 3.11 -18.60
N LEU A 149 2.52 3.29 -19.05
CA LEU A 149 2.22 4.07 -20.25
C LEU A 149 2.62 5.54 -20.06
N GLY A 150 2.46 6.10 -18.86
CA GLY A 150 2.89 7.47 -18.57
C GLY A 150 4.41 7.63 -18.64
N GLY A 151 5.17 6.69 -18.09
CA GLY A 151 6.63 6.68 -18.19
C GLY A 151 7.15 6.49 -19.61
N TRP A 152 6.50 5.62 -20.40
CA TRP A 152 6.87 5.38 -21.80
C TRP A 152 6.50 6.55 -22.71
N ALA A 153 5.30 7.11 -22.54
CA ALA A 153 4.81 8.21 -23.37
C ALA A 153 5.59 9.51 -23.17
N SER A 154 6.30 9.64 -22.05
CA SER A 154 7.16 10.79 -21.73
C SER A 154 8.33 10.98 -22.71
N GLY A 155 8.72 9.94 -23.48
CA GLY A 155 9.76 10.06 -24.51
C GLY A 155 11.18 10.24 -23.99
N SER A 156 11.40 10.00 -22.68
CA SER A 156 12.70 10.09 -22.01
C SER A 156 13.09 8.76 -21.34
N PRO A 157 14.36 8.33 -21.38
CA PRO A 157 14.79 7.06 -20.75
C PRO A 157 14.62 7.04 -19.23
N TYR A 158 14.75 8.18 -18.54
CA TYR A 158 14.71 8.21 -17.08
C TYR A 158 13.31 7.93 -16.50
N PRO A 159 12.23 8.61 -16.95
CA PRO A 159 10.87 8.26 -16.55
C PRO A 159 10.48 6.82 -16.90
N LEU A 160 10.97 6.31 -18.04
CA LEU A 160 10.71 4.93 -18.47
C LEU A 160 11.33 3.92 -17.49
N LEU A 161 12.60 4.08 -17.11
CA LEU A 161 13.28 3.19 -16.16
C LEU A 161 12.57 3.17 -14.80
N ALA A 162 12.14 4.34 -14.32
CA ALA A 162 11.42 4.44 -13.06
C ALA A 162 10.01 3.82 -13.13
N ALA A 163 9.29 4.02 -14.23
CA ALA A 163 7.98 3.40 -14.45
C ALA A 163 8.06 1.87 -14.55
N LEU A 164 9.10 1.32 -15.21
CA LEU A 164 9.33 -0.12 -15.26
C LEU A 164 9.62 -0.73 -13.88
N ARG A 165 10.38 -0.02 -13.04
CA ARG A 165 10.63 -0.44 -11.64
C ARG A 165 9.35 -0.40 -10.82
N SER A 166 8.55 0.66 -10.96
CA SER A 166 7.23 0.78 -10.33
C SER A 166 6.34 -0.39 -10.70
N ALA A 167 6.24 -0.71 -12.00
CA ALA A 167 5.40 -1.81 -12.47
C ALA A 167 5.87 -3.17 -11.94
N ALA A 168 7.16 -3.45 -12.00
CA ALA A 168 7.71 -4.70 -11.47
C ALA A 168 7.44 -4.85 -9.96
N GLN A 169 7.54 -3.74 -9.22
CA GLN A 169 7.19 -3.68 -7.81
C GLN A 169 5.69 -3.97 -7.61
N VAL A 170 4.81 -3.16 -8.20
CA VAL A 170 3.37 -3.21 -7.93
C VAL A 170 2.83 -4.59 -8.30
N ILE A 171 3.20 -5.12 -9.46
CA ILE A 171 2.80 -6.48 -9.90
C ILE A 171 3.26 -7.56 -8.91
N SER A 172 4.47 -7.46 -8.37
CA SER A 172 4.98 -8.46 -7.41
C SER A 172 4.19 -8.45 -6.11
N TYR A 173 3.77 -7.28 -5.65
CA TYR A 173 3.00 -7.12 -4.42
C TYR A 173 1.50 -7.34 -4.64
N GLU A 174 1.00 -7.15 -5.85
CA GLU A 174 -0.35 -7.50 -6.27
C GLU A 174 -0.59 -9.02 -6.16
N ILE A 175 0.41 -9.84 -6.52
CA ILE A 175 0.36 -11.30 -6.33
C ILE A 175 0.23 -11.66 -4.85
N ALA A 176 1.07 -11.06 -3.99
CA ALA A 176 1.01 -11.30 -2.54
C ALA A 176 -0.31 -10.82 -1.93
N LEU A 177 -0.82 -9.67 -2.39
CA LEU A 177 -2.12 -9.12 -2.00
C LEU A 177 -3.25 -10.08 -2.42
N GLY A 178 -3.27 -10.55 -3.66
CA GLY A 178 -4.23 -11.53 -4.17
C GLY A 178 -4.25 -12.81 -3.35
N LEU A 179 -3.07 -13.40 -3.08
CA LEU A 179 -2.94 -14.61 -2.25
C LEU A 179 -3.45 -14.38 -0.83
N SER A 180 -3.19 -13.22 -0.23
CA SER A 180 -3.67 -12.93 1.13
C SER A 180 -5.19 -12.93 1.26
N ILE A 181 -5.91 -12.54 0.19
CA ILE A 181 -7.37 -12.47 0.15
C ILE A 181 -8.02 -13.85 -0.02
N VAL A 182 -7.32 -14.82 -0.63
CA VAL A 182 -7.84 -16.18 -0.82
C VAL A 182 -8.30 -16.81 0.50
N GLY A 183 -7.54 -16.61 1.59
CA GLY A 183 -7.93 -17.09 2.92
C GLY A 183 -9.26 -16.52 3.40
N VAL A 184 -9.53 -15.24 3.12
CA VAL A 184 -10.79 -14.56 3.46
C VAL A 184 -11.94 -15.13 2.65
N ILE A 185 -11.74 -15.31 1.34
CA ILE A 185 -12.75 -15.85 0.42
C ILE A 185 -13.12 -17.29 0.83
N LEU A 186 -12.12 -18.11 1.16
CA LEU A 186 -12.36 -19.47 1.62
C LEU A 186 -13.19 -19.48 2.90
N TYR A 187 -12.94 -18.60 3.85
CA TYR A 187 -13.70 -18.58 5.09
C TYR A 187 -15.11 -18.00 4.92
N ALA A 188 -15.25 -16.90 4.16
CA ALA A 188 -16.54 -16.26 3.90
C ALA A 188 -17.46 -17.09 2.99
N GLY A 189 -16.91 -17.86 2.04
CA GLY A 189 -17.68 -18.65 1.09
C GLY A 189 -18.35 -17.83 -0.03
N SER A 190 -18.04 -16.54 -0.14
CA SER A 190 -18.51 -15.65 -1.21
C SER A 190 -17.38 -14.73 -1.66
N LEU A 191 -17.48 -14.24 -2.90
CA LEU A 191 -16.59 -13.23 -3.49
C LEU A 191 -17.23 -11.82 -3.50
N SER A 192 -18.50 -11.70 -3.11
CA SER A 192 -19.17 -10.42 -2.89
C SER A 192 -18.62 -9.75 -1.63
N THR A 193 -18.33 -8.44 -1.73
CA THR A 193 -17.83 -7.63 -0.61
C THR A 193 -18.88 -7.46 0.47
N ALA A 194 -20.17 -7.37 0.12
CA ALA A 194 -21.27 -7.28 1.06
C ALA A 194 -21.43 -8.59 1.86
N ASP A 195 -21.38 -9.73 1.18
CA ASP A 195 -21.49 -11.05 1.82
C ASP A 195 -20.30 -11.35 2.74
N ILE A 196 -19.10 -10.95 2.33
CA ILE A 196 -17.90 -11.06 3.18
C ILE A 196 -18.11 -10.29 4.47
N VAL A 197 -18.59 -9.05 4.40
CA VAL A 197 -18.90 -8.27 5.61
C VAL A 197 -19.98 -8.96 6.44
N ALA A 198 -21.09 -9.40 5.83
CA ALA A 198 -22.16 -10.11 6.53
C ALA A 198 -21.67 -11.36 7.28
N SER A 199 -20.74 -12.12 6.68
CA SER A 199 -20.15 -13.32 7.29
C SER A 199 -19.30 -13.03 8.54
N GLN A 200 -18.85 -11.79 8.71
CA GLN A 200 -18.05 -11.34 9.87
C GLN A 200 -18.88 -10.93 11.08
N ALA A 201 -20.22 -11.08 11.03
CA ALA A 201 -21.10 -10.78 12.16
C ALA A 201 -20.76 -11.63 13.41
N SER A 202 -20.27 -12.86 13.24
CA SER A 202 -19.84 -13.72 14.36
C SER A 202 -18.47 -13.36 14.94
N GLY A 203 -17.68 -12.54 14.26
CA GLY A 203 -16.33 -12.18 14.66
C GLY A 203 -15.48 -11.72 13.49
N TRP A 204 -14.56 -10.79 13.76
CA TRP A 204 -13.68 -10.22 12.75
C TRP A 204 -12.60 -11.20 12.30
N TYR A 205 -12.24 -11.14 11.01
CA TYR A 205 -11.23 -12.03 10.44
C TYR A 205 -9.80 -11.62 10.78
N LEU A 206 -9.57 -10.45 11.37
CA LEU A 206 -8.23 -9.99 11.74
C LEU A 206 -7.47 -11.00 12.60
N LEU A 207 -8.09 -11.53 13.67
CA LEU A 207 -7.41 -12.48 14.56
C LEU A 207 -7.39 -13.90 13.97
N LEU A 208 -8.47 -14.29 13.31
CA LEU A 208 -8.60 -15.63 12.74
C LEU A 208 -7.63 -15.86 11.56
N LEU A 209 -7.50 -14.85 10.71
CA LEU A 209 -6.67 -14.86 9.50
C LEU A 209 -5.47 -13.93 9.67
N ALA A 210 -4.87 -13.89 10.86
CA ALA A 210 -3.77 -12.98 11.18
C ALA A 210 -2.60 -13.03 10.17
N PRO A 211 -2.14 -14.20 9.68
CA PRO A 211 -1.10 -14.24 8.63
C PRO A 211 -1.55 -13.59 7.32
N SER A 212 -2.79 -13.86 6.86
CA SER A 212 -3.36 -13.17 5.69
C SER A 212 -3.44 -11.66 5.91
N PHE A 213 -3.85 -11.22 7.11
CA PHE A 213 -3.93 -9.80 7.44
C PHE A 213 -2.55 -9.13 7.38
N VAL A 214 -1.51 -9.74 7.95
CA VAL A 214 -0.16 -9.18 7.91
C VAL A 214 0.37 -9.11 6.48
N VAL A 215 0.20 -10.17 5.68
CA VAL A 215 0.61 -10.14 4.26
C VAL A 215 -0.17 -9.07 3.50
N PHE A 216 -1.48 -8.94 3.74
CA PHE A 216 -2.31 -7.90 3.13
C PHE A 216 -1.80 -6.50 3.48
N VAL A 217 -1.56 -6.21 4.76
CA VAL A 217 -1.09 -4.90 5.23
C VAL A 217 0.29 -4.54 4.67
N ILE A 218 1.20 -5.51 4.56
CA ILE A 218 2.50 -5.24 3.93
C ILE A 218 2.32 -5.01 2.43
N SER A 219 1.48 -5.81 1.77
CA SER A 219 1.31 -5.75 0.32
C SER A 219 0.55 -4.52 -0.15
N MET A 220 -0.44 -4.05 0.62
CA MET A 220 -1.16 -2.81 0.31
C MET A 220 -0.26 -1.56 0.36
N VAL A 221 0.85 -1.58 1.12
CA VAL A 221 1.84 -0.49 1.08
C VAL A 221 2.74 -0.58 -0.15
N GLY A 222 3.06 -1.80 -0.58
CA GLY A 222 3.79 -2.03 -1.84
C GLY A 222 2.99 -1.61 -3.07
N GLU A 223 1.68 -1.86 -3.06
CA GLU A 223 0.75 -1.52 -4.14
C GLU A 223 0.62 0.00 -4.36
N THR A 224 0.61 0.78 -3.28
CA THR A 224 0.39 2.23 -3.34
C THR A 224 1.67 3.04 -3.59
N ASN A 225 2.81 2.38 -3.76
CA ASN A 225 4.12 3.02 -3.99
C ASN A 225 4.49 4.09 -2.94
N ARG A 226 4.07 3.91 -1.68
CA ARG A 226 4.33 4.89 -0.61
C ARG A 226 5.49 4.49 0.29
N ALA A 227 6.14 5.50 0.87
CA ALA A 227 7.28 5.30 1.78
C ALA A 227 6.87 4.37 2.93
N PRO A 228 7.66 3.32 3.25
CA PRO A 228 9.08 3.10 2.88
C PRO A 228 9.34 2.50 1.49
N PHE A 229 8.31 2.17 0.72
CA PHE A 229 8.36 1.44 -0.56
C PHE A 229 8.11 2.35 -1.77
N ASP A 230 8.57 3.60 -1.68
CA ASP A 230 8.43 4.63 -2.70
C ASP A 230 9.68 4.67 -3.59
N LEU A 231 9.91 3.57 -4.30
CA LEU A 231 11.02 3.41 -5.25
C LEU A 231 10.82 4.18 -6.57
N PRO A 232 9.59 4.43 -7.03
CA PRO A 232 9.34 5.25 -8.22
C PRO A 232 9.45 6.76 -7.99
N GLU A 233 9.01 7.31 -6.84
CA GLU A 233 9.11 8.75 -6.56
C GLU A 233 10.41 9.13 -5.82
N ALA A 234 11.31 8.17 -5.59
CA ALA A 234 12.59 8.42 -4.93
C ALA A 234 13.54 9.28 -5.77
N GLU A 235 13.35 10.60 -5.70
CA GLU A 235 14.20 11.64 -6.30
C GLU A 235 15.70 11.44 -6.03
N SER A 236 16.02 10.73 -4.95
CA SER A 236 17.39 10.46 -4.49
C SER A 236 18.06 9.28 -5.20
N GLU A 237 17.32 8.38 -5.84
CA GLU A 237 17.87 7.23 -6.58
C GLU A 237 17.71 7.38 -8.09
N LEU A 238 16.51 7.69 -8.55
CA LEU A 238 16.18 7.93 -9.95
C LEU A 238 15.22 9.13 -10.02
N VAL A 239 15.31 9.93 -11.07
CA VAL A 239 14.45 11.11 -11.32
C VAL A 239 12.97 10.79 -11.02
N GLY A 240 12.21 11.76 -10.50
CA GLY A 240 10.83 11.62 -10.00
C GLY A 240 9.87 10.84 -10.92
N GLY A 241 9.88 9.52 -10.80
CA GLY A 241 9.43 8.52 -11.78
C GLY A 241 8.68 8.97 -13.04
N PHE A 242 7.45 8.50 -13.17
CA PHE A 242 6.58 8.79 -14.32
C PHE A 242 5.95 10.19 -14.26
N HIS A 243 6.12 10.95 -13.17
CA HIS A 243 5.54 12.28 -13.00
C HIS A 243 6.45 13.41 -13.53
N THR A 244 7.72 13.13 -13.87
CA THR A 244 8.73 14.14 -14.21
C THR A 244 8.30 15.06 -15.35
N GLU A 245 7.70 14.51 -16.40
CA GLU A 245 7.33 15.25 -17.61
C GLU A 245 5.90 15.81 -17.57
N TYR A 246 5.11 15.47 -16.54
CA TYR A 246 3.72 15.89 -16.43
C TYR A 246 3.58 17.22 -15.68
N SER A 247 2.76 18.13 -16.24
CA SER A 247 2.39 19.39 -15.60
C SER A 247 0.88 19.48 -15.33
N SER A 248 0.49 20.51 -14.57
CA SER A 248 -0.91 20.94 -14.40
C SER A 248 -1.84 19.80 -13.94
N LEU A 249 -3.01 19.66 -14.57
CA LEU A 249 -4.04 18.69 -14.24
C LEU A 249 -3.64 17.24 -14.51
N LYS A 250 -2.83 16.95 -15.54
CA LYS A 250 -2.40 15.57 -15.82
C LYS A 250 -1.53 15.01 -14.70
N PHE A 251 -0.63 15.84 -14.17
CA PHE A 251 0.13 15.54 -12.96
C PHE A 251 -0.80 15.33 -11.76
N ALA A 252 -1.78 16.23 -11.58
CA ALA A 252 -2.75 16.13 -10.49
C ALA A 252 -3.58 14.83 -10.54
N LEU A 253 -3.92 14.34 -11.73
CA LEU A 253 -4.69 13.10 -11.93
C LEU A 253 -3.91 11.85 -11.49
N PHE A 254 -2.60 11.79 -11.71
CA PHE A 254 -1.77 10.70 -11.20
C PHE A 254 -1.72 10.68 -9.67
N PHE A 255 -1.49 11.84 -9.04
CA PHE A 255 -1.53 11.93 -7.58
C PHE A 255 -2.93 11.61 -7.06
N LEU A 256 -3.98 12.11 -7.70
CA LEU A 256 -5.36 11.78 -7.32
C LEU A 256 -5.59 10.27 -7.38
N ALA A 257 -5.18 9.59 -8.45
CA ALA A 257 -5.31 8.15 -8.61
C ALA A 257 -4.60 7.39 -7.49
N GLU A 258 -3.36 7.77 -7.16
CA GLU A 258 -2.57 7.12 -6.13
C GLU A 258 -3.19 7.28 -4.73
N TYR A 259 -3.64 8.50 -4.38
CA TYR A 259 -4.31 8.75 -3.10
C TYR A 259 -5.69 8.08 -3.02
N VAL A 260 -6.47 8.04 -4.12
CA VAL A 260 -7.74 7.30 -4.17
C VAL A 260 -7.47 5.80 -4.03
N ASN A 261 -6.41 5.27 -4.65
CA ASN A 261 -6.02 3.87 -4.49
C ASN A 261 -5.64 3.57 -3.04
N MET A 262 -4.87 4.46 -2.38
CA MET A 262 -4.54 4.33 -0.96
C MET A 262 -5.78 4.28 -0.05
N VAL A 263 -6.78 5.11 -0.32
CA VAL A 263 -8.08 5.04 0.37
C VAL A 263 -8.79 3.73 0.05
N THR A 264 -8.77 3.28 -1.20
CA THR A 264 -9.42 2.06 -1.66
C THR A 264 -8.83 0.81 -1.00
N VAL A 265 -7.51 0.66 -0.97
CA VAL A 265 -6.87 -0.50 -0.31
C VAL A 265 -7.07 -0.47 1.22
N SER A 266 -7.13 0.72 1.83
CA SER A 266 -7.44 0.87 3.27
C SER A 266 -8.89 0.50 3.59
N ALA A 267 -9.80 0.90 2.71
CA ALA A 267 -11.21 0.56 2.79
C ALA A 267 -11.40 -0.95 2.55
N MET A 268 -10.67 -1.54 1.60
CA MET A 268 -10.65 -2.99 1.36
C MET A 268 -10.11 -3.77 2.58
N ALA A 269 -9.05 -3.31 3.23
CA ALA A 269 -8.55 -3.91 4.48
C ALA A 269 -9.65 -3.95 5.56
N THR A 270 -10.41 -2.85 5.66
CA THR A 270 -11.52 -2.70 6.61
C THR A 270 -12.66 -3.66 6.27
N THR A 271 -13.04 -3.76 5.00
CA THR A 271 -14.07 -4.68 4.49
C THR A 271 -13.68 -6.13 4.70
N LEU A 272 -12.43 -6.52 4.43
CA LEU A 272 -12.02 -7.93 4.46
C LEU A 272 -11.70 -8.45 5.85
N PHE A 273 -11.09 -7.63 6.73
CA PHE A 273 -10.57 -8.12 8.02
C PHE A 273 -11.27 -7.56 9.26
N LEU A 274 -11.84 -6.35 9.17
CA LEU A 274 -12.41 -5.65 10.34
C LEU A 274 -13.95 -5.62 10.36
N GLY A 275 -14.64 -6.45 9.57
CA GLY A 275 -16.11 -6.48 9.58
C GLY A 275 -16.75 -5.26 8.90
N GLY A 276 -16.04 -4.57 8.01
CA GLY A 276 -16.56 -3.38 7.32
C GLY A 276 -17.09 -2.33 8.30
N GLY A 277 -18.34 -1.90 8.10
CA GLY A 277 -19.03 -0.93 8.96
C GLY A 277 -19.56 -1.48 10.30
N MET A 278 -19.43 -2.78 10.59
CA MET A 278 -20.00 -3.34 11.83
C MET A 278 -19.18 -2.95 13.07
N TRP A 279 -19.86 -2.47 14.11
CA TRP A 279 -19.29 -2.25 15.42
C TRP A 279 -18.95 -3.57 16.12
N PRO A 280 -17.78 -3.67 16.78
CA PRO A 280 -17.42 -4.85 17.57
C PRO A 280 -18.29 -4.96 18.82
N TRP A 281 -18.35 -6.15 19.39
CA TRP A 281 -18.84 -6.34 20.76
C TRP A 281 -17.97 -5.53 21.75
N PRO A 282 -18.52 -4.74 22.70
CA PRO A 282 -19.92 -4.68 23.16
C PRO A 282 -20.80 -3.62 22.48
N LEU A 283 -20.26 -2.83 21.54
CA LEU A 283 -20.96 -1.75 20.84
C LEU A 283 -21.87 -2.24 19.70
N SER A 284 -22.14 -3.54 19.62
CA SER A 284 -22.92 -4.16 18.55
C SER A 284 -24.36 -3.64 18.46
N PHE A 285 -24.90 -3.03 19.53
CA PHE A 285 -26.21 -2.37 19.52
C PHE A 285 -26.27 -1.15 18.58
N LEU A 286 -25.13 -0.54 18.24
CA LEU A 286 -25.04 0.57 17.29
C LEU A 286 -25.18 0.12 15.82
N ASN A 287 -25.18 -1.19 15.55
CA ASN A 287 -25.33 -1.72 14.19
C ASN A 287 -26.76 -1.54 13.63
N SER A 288 -27.73 -1.10 14.42
CA SER A 288 -29.10 -0.89 13.98
C SER A 288 -29.27 0.28 12.99
N SER A 289 -28.30 1.19 12.88
CA SER A 289 -28.34 2.33 11.96
C SER A 289 -27.25 2.24 10.91
N GLY A 290 -27.62 2.28 9.62
CA GLY A 290 -26.64 2.28 8.52
C GLY A 290 -25.68 3.48 8.55
N TRP A 291 -26.11 4.64 9.06
CA TRP A 291 -25.24 5.81 9.23
C TRP A 291 -24.17 5.62 10.30
N LEU A 292 -24.48 4.89 11.37
CA LEU A 292 -23.48 4.56 12.40
C LEU A 292 -22.49 3.51 11.88
N GLN A 293 -22.95 2.60 11.02
CA GLN A 293 -22.05 1.68 10.34
C GLN A 293 -21.10 2.41 9.38
N PHE A 294 -21.61 3.42 8.67
CA PHE A 294 -20.80 4.31 7.84
C PHE A 294 -19.72 5.03 8.63
N LEU A 295 -20.07 5.57 9.79
CA LEU A 295 -19.10 6.23 10.67
C LEU A 295 -18.03 5.26 11.16
N ALA A 296 -18.40 4.04 11.56
CA ALA A 296 -17.42 3.01 11.94
C ALA A 296 -16.50 2.64 10.79
N PHE A 297 -17.03 2.47 9.58
CA PHE A 297 -16.24 2.18 8.39
C PHE A 297 -15.22 3.29 8.12
N LEU A 298 -15.65 4.55 8.20
CA LEU A 298 -14.77 5.71 8.01
C LEU A 298 -13.67 5.77 9.07
N ILE A 299 -14.00 5.54 10.35
CA ILE A 299 -13.02 5.52 11.45
C ILE A 299 -11.99 4.40 11.24
N LYS A 300 -12.42 3.18 10.92
CA LYS A 300 -11.51 2.05 10.69
C LYS A 300 -10.61 2.26 9.46
N THR A 301 -11.18 2.76 8.36
CA THR A 301 -10.42 3.14 7.17
C THR A 301 -9.39 4.21 7.51
N PHE A 302 -9.77 5.18 8.34
CA PHE A 302 -8.87 6.24 8.81
C PHE A 302 -7.73 5.73 9.69
N VAL A 303 -7.92 4.65 10.45
CA VAL A 303 -6.83 3.99 11.18
C VAL A 303 -5.78 3.47 10.21
N PHE A 304 -6.17 2.79 9.12
CA PHE A 304 -5.21 2.35 8.11
C PHE A 304 -4.52 3.50 7.38
N LEU A 305 -5.27 4.57 7.06
CA LEU A 305 -4.69 5.80 6.51
C LEU A 305 -3.67 6.43 7.47
N PHE A 306 -3.98 6.48 8.77
CA PHE A 306 -3.04 6.95 9.77
C PHE A 306 -1.78 6.07 9.83
N VAL A 307 -1.93 4.73 9.71
CA VAL A 307 -0.79 3.81 9.62
C VAL A 307 0.09 4.13 8.41
N PHE A 308 -0.45 4.43 7.23
CA PHE A 308 0.34 4.88 6.07
C PHE A 308 1.23 6.09 6.40
N ILE A 309 0.64 7.11 7.02
CA ILE A 309 1.38 8.32 7.39
C ILE A 309 2.43 8.02 8.47
N TRP A 310 2.09 7.14 9.41
CA TRP A 310 2.99 6.75 10.47
C TRP A 310 4.19 5.97 9.95
N LEU A 311 3.98 5.03 9.00
CA LEU A 311 5.05 4.30 8.33
C LEU A 311 5.99 5.26 7.58
N ARG A 312 5.43 6.24 6.86
CA ARG A 312 6.22 7.28 6.18
C ARG A 312 7.08 8.10 7.14
N GLY A 313 6.55 8.43 8.33
CA GLY A 313 7.25 9.24 9.32
C GLY A 313 8.33 8.48 10.11
N THR A 314 8.31 7.14 10.12
CA THR A 314 9.15 6.33 11.02
C THR A 314 10.16 5.43 10.31
N LEU A 315 9.83 4.90 9.13
CA LEU A 315 10.67 3.89 8.47
C LEU A 315 11.61 4.52 7.43
N PRO A 316 12.87 4.04 7.35
CA PRO A 316 13.77 4.41 6.27
C PRO A 316 13.29 3.78 4.94
N ARG A 317 13.66 4.40 3.82
CA ARG A 317 13.41 3.81 2.49
C ARG A 317 14.18 2.50 2.34
N LEU A 318 13.53 1.52 1.71
CA LEU A 318 14.14 0.21 1.42
C LEU A 318 14.60 0.15 -0.03
N ARG A 319 15.76 -0.46 -0.27
CA ARG A 319 16.29 -0.65 -1.62
C ARG A 319 15.44 -1.65 -2.40
N TYR A 320 15.30 -1.43 -3.71
CA TYR A 320 14.54 -2.28 -4.64
C TYR A 320 14.83 -3.78 -4.46
N ASP A 321 16.10 -4.19 -4.40
CA ASP A 321 16.46 -5.62 -4.29
C ASP A 321 15.98 -6.26 -2.98
N GLN A 322 16.07 -5.52 -1.87
CA GLN A 322 15.61 -6.00 -0.56
C GLN A 322 14.09 -6.12 -0.52
N PHE A 323 13.41 -5.16 -1.16
CA PHE A 323 11.97 -5.15 -1.25
C PHE A 323 11.46 -6.31 -2.10
N MET A 324 11.99 -6.49 -3.32
CA MET A 324 11.62 -7.63 -4.17
C MET A 324 11.89 -8.98 -3.50
N ARG A 325 12.99 -9.09 -2.74
CA ARG A 325 13.29 -10.28 -1.94
C ARG A 325 12.23 -10.53 -0.85
N LEU A 326 11.74 -9.50 -0.17
CA LEU A 326 10.68 -9.63 0.83
C LEU A 326 9.39 -10.17 0.20
N GLY A 327 8.95 -9.60 -0.92
CA GLY A 327 7.76 -10.06 -1.65
C GLY A 327 7.88 -11.52 -2.07
N TRP A 328 8.92 -11.83 -2.85
CA TRP A 328 9.06 -13.14 -3.50
C TRP A 328 9.53 -14.27 -2.58
N LYS A 329 10.32 -13.99 -1.54
CA LYS A 329 10.84 -15.04 -0.65
C LYS A 329 10.09 -15.20 0.66
N VAL A 330 9.36 -14.18 1.10
CA VAL A 330 8.69 -14.19 2.40
C VAL A 330 7.17 -14.13 2.23
N LEU A 331 6.64 -13.12 1.54
CA LEU A 331 5.19 -12.88 1.48
C LEU A 331 4.45 -13.90 0.61
N VAL A 332 4.90 -14.11 -0.63
CA VAL A 332 4.27 -15.06 -1.56
C VAL A 332 4.34 -16.50 -1.01
N PRO A 333 5.50 -17.01 -0.56
CA PRO A 333 5.57 -18.35 0.03
C PRO A 333 4.77 -18.48 1.33
N GLY A 334 4.87 -17.48 2.21
CA GLY A 334 4.15 -17.48 3.49
C GLY A 334 2.63 -17.50 3.30
N SER A 335 2.11 -16.75 2.33
CA SER A 335 0.69 -16.76 2.00
C SER A 335 0.24 -18.09 1.38
N LEU A 336 1.03 -18.70 0.49
CA LEU A 336 0.74 -20.03 -0.06
C LEU A 336 0.65 -21.11 1.02
N LEU A 337 1.65 -21.16 1.92
CA LEU A 337 1.65 -22.11 3.04
C LEU A 337 0.42 -21.90 3.94
N TRP A 338 0.04 -20.64 4.17
CA TRP A 338 -1.13 -20.31 4.98
C TRP A 338 -2.45 -20.72 4.31
N ILE A 339 -2.61 -20.54 3.00
CA ILE A 339 -3.79 -21.01 2.26
C ILE A 339 -3.91 -22.52 2.34
N LEU A 340 -2.79 -23.25 2.17
CA LEU A 340 -2.77 -24.71 2.30
C LEU A 340 -3.19 -25.14 3.71
N ALA A 341 -2.72 -24.46 4.76
CA ALA A 341 -3.13 -24.71 6.13
C ALA A 341 -4.63 -24.49 6.34
N ILE A 342 -5.19 -23.38 5.86
CA ILE A 342 -6.63 -23.10 5.94
C ILE A 342 -7.43 -24.19 5.22
N PHE A 343 -7.01 -24.57 4.02
CA PHE A 343 -7.68 -25.60 3.23
C PHE A 343 -7.66 -26.96 3.94
N ALA A 344 -6.52 -27.35 4.52
CA ALA A 344 -6.37 -28.56 5.32
C ALA A 344 -7.30 -28.58 6.54
N ILE A 345 -7.36 -27.47 7.30
CA ILE A 345 -8.24 -27.35 8.47
C ILE A 345 -9.71 -27.42 8.07
N ARG A 346 -10.09 -26.75 6.97
CA ARG A 346 -11.48 -26.73 6.49
C ARG A 346 -11.95 -28.09 6.01
N THR A 347 -11.13 -28.79 5.24
CA THR A 347 -11.43 -30.14 4.72
C THR A 347 -11.52 -31.18 5.85
N TRP A 348 -10.67 -31.07 6.88
CA TRP A 348 -10.78 -31.89 8.08
C TRP A 348 -12.13 -31.74 8.78
N ARG A 349 -12.62 -30.50 8.89
CA ARG A 349 -13.89 -30.21 9.58
C ARG A 349 -15.11 -30.70 8.79
N THR A 350 -15.06 -30.71 7.46
CA THR A 350 -16.21 -31.08 6.61
C THR A 350 -16.24 -32.55 6.22
N SER A 351 -15.09 -33.22 6.10
CA SER A 351 -15.00 -34.59 5.59
C SER A 351 -14.59 -35.54 6.72
N GLY A 352 -15.52 -36.33 7.23
CA GLY A 352 -15.27 -37.34 8.26
C GLY A 352 -14.13 -38.30 7.90
N GLY A 353 -12.94 -38.03 8.44
CA GLY A 353 -11.80 -38.93 8.63
C GLY A 353 -11.00 -39.39 7.40
N GLN A 354 -11.63 -40.00 6.39
CA GLN A 354 -10.88 -40.80 5.39
C GLN A 354 -10.36 -40.01 4.19
N VAL A 355 -11.17 -39.12 3.61
CA VAL A 355 -10.73 -38.24 2.49
C VAL A 355 -9.92 -37.06 3.01
N SER A 356 -10.18 -36.61 4.24
CA SER A 356 -9.45 -35.53 4.88
C SER A 356 -8.00 -35.90 5.17
N ALA A 357 -7.71 -37.15 5.59
CA ALA A 357 -6.34 -37.60 5.82
C ALA A 357 -5.46 -37.57 4.54
N LEU A 358 -6.02 -37.96 3.38
CA LEU A 358 -5.31 -37.93 2.10
C LEU A 358 -5.05 -36.50 1.61
N LEU A 359 -6.04 -35.60 1.70
CA LEU A 359 -5.89 -34.20 1.30
C LEU A 359 -4.94 -33.42 2.22
N ILE A 360 -4.97 -33.71 3.52
CA ILE A 360 -4.03 -33.12 4.49
C ILE A 360 -2.62 -33.65 4.25
N GLY A 361 -2.47 -34.96 4.00
CA GLY A 361 -1.17 -35.56 3.65
C GLY A 361 -0.57 -34.93 2.38
N LEU A 362 -1.38 -34.72 1.35
CA LEU A 362 -0.97 -34.05 0.11
C LEU A 362 -0.62 -32.56 0.35
N GLY A 363 -1.42 -31.85 1.15
CA GLY A 363 -1.16 -30.46 1.52
C GLY A 363 0.12 -30.28 2.33
N ILE A 364 0.40 -31.18 3.27
CA ILE A 364 1.65 -31.21 4.05
C ILE A 364 2.83 -31.55 3.14
N ALA A 365 2.70 -32.54 2.24
CA ALA A 365 3.75 -32.88 1.29
C ALA A 365 4.09 -31.69 0.37
N LEU A 366 3.08 -30.98 -0.14
CA LEU A 366 3.28 -29.78 -0.94
C LEU A 366 3.90 -28.63 -0.13
N ALA A 367 3.47 -28.43 1.11
CA ALA A 367 4.05 -27.45 2.02
C ALA A 367 5.53 -27.75 2.31
N VAL A 368 5.88 -29.02 2.52
CA VAL A 368 7.27 -29.47 2.72
C VAL A 368 8.10 -29.29 1.46
N VAL A 369 7.57 -29.64 0.28
CA VAL A 369 8.27 -29.43 -1.00
C VAL A 369 8.53 -27.95 -1.25
N LEU A 370 7.55 -27.09 -0.99
CA LEU A 370 7.71 -25.65 -1.05
C LEU A 370 8.79 -25.19 -0.07
N LEU A 371 8.69 -25.58 1.20
CA LEU A 371 9.65 -25.19 2.24
C LEU A 371 11.08 -25.63 1.91
N VAL A 372 11.27 -26.85 1.38
CA VAL A 372 12.57 -27.37 0.92
C VAL A 372 13.10 -26.58 -0.29
N ALA A 373 12.25 -26.28 -1.27
CA ALA A 373 12.64 -25.45 -2.41
C ALA A 373 13.11 -24.04 -1.98
N PHE A 374 12.58 -23.52 -0.87
CA PHE A 374 12.99 -22.21 -0.32
C PHE A 374 14.25 -22.22 0.53
N LEU A 375 14.64 -23.36 1.13
CA LEU A 375 15.93 -23.47 1.83
C LEU A 375 17.13 -23.56 0.88
N VAL A 376 16.91 -23.86 -0.40
CA VAL A 376 17.97 -23.88 -1.41
C VAL A 376 18.50 -22.44 -1.59
N PRO A 377 19.77 -22.15 -1.27
CA PRO A 377 20.33 -20.83 -1.45
C PRO A 377 20.31 -20.42 -2.93
N ASP A 378 20.07 -19.13 -3.20
CA ASP A 378 20.18 -18.63 -4.57
C ASP A 378 21.57 -18.94 -5.13
N ARG A 379 21.60 -19.45 -6.35
CA ARG A 379 22.84 -19.52 -7.11
C ARG A 379 23.36 -18.09 -7.28
N LYS A 380 24.54 -17.80 -6.72
CA LYS A 380 25.22 -16.52 -6.96
C LYS A 380 25.37 -16.37 -8.47
N VAL A 381 24.66 -15.42 -9.05
CA VAL A 381 24.92 -14.96 -10.41
C VAL A 381 26.25 -14.22 -10.30
N GLU A 382 27.32 -14.80 -10.84
CA GLU A 382 28.56 -14.08 -11.06
C GLU A 382 28.19 -12.84 -11.88
N GLY A 383 28.44 -11.65 -11.33
CA GLY A 383 28.17 -10.41 -12.05
C GLY A 383 28.87 -10.43 -13.40
N PRO A 384 28.37 -9.69 -14.41
CA PRO A 384 29.11 -9.54 -15.66
C PRO A 384 30.54 -9.16 -15.29
N ALA A 385 31.52 -9.91 -15.82
CA ALA A 385 32.93 -9.59 -15.64
C ALA A 385 33.09 -8.10 -15.91
N MET A 386 33.73 -7.40 -14.97
CA MET A 386 33.92 -5.96 -15.05
C MET A 386 34.56 -5.68 -16.42
N VAL A 387 33.76 -5.17 -17.35
CA VAL A 387 34.29 -4.75 -18.64
C VAL A 387 35.14 -3.55 -18.30
N GLU A 388 36.46 -3.72 -18.28
CA GLU A 388 37.38 -2.60 -18.21
C GLU A 388 36.94 -1.63 -19.31
N PRO A 389 36.46 -0.42 -18.97
CA PRO A 389 36.29 0.58 -20.01
C PRO A 389 37.67 0.73 -20.61
N ALA A 390 37.79 0.52 -21.92
CA ALA A 390 38.99 0.77 -22.67
C ALA A 390 39.30 2.28 -22.58
N SER A 391 39.87 2.70 -21.46
CA SER A 391 40.46 4.02 -21.30
C SER A 391 41.93 3.86 -21.60
N ASP A 392 42.44 4.60 -22.57
CA ASP A 392 43.87 4.68 -22.94
C ASP A 392 44.77 5.26 -21.83
N TYR A 393 44.25 5.42 -20.61
CA TYR A 393 45.01 5.82 -19.43
C TYR A 393 45.17 4.61 -18.49
N PRO A 394 46.39 4.31 -18.02
CA PRO A 394 46.57 3.31 -16.97
C PRO A 394 45.95 3.85 -15.68
N VAL A 395 44.73 3.43 -15.39
CA VAL A 395 44.13 3.59 -14.07
C VAL A 395 44.93 2.70 -13.12
N PRO A 396 45.46 3.22 -11.99
CA PRO A 396 46.08 2.39 -10.98
C PRO A 396 45.09 1.32 -10.52
N PRO A 397 45.52 0.06 -10.30
CA PRO A 397 44.62 -0.98 -9.81
C PRO A 397 43.96 -0.50 -8.52
N LEU A 398 42.64 -0.37 -8.53
CA LEU A 398 41.84 0.09 -7.40
C LEU A 398 41.70 -0.99 -6.32
N ASP A 399 42.70 -1.87 -6.20
CA ASP A 399 42.78 -2.93 -5.20
C ASP A 399 43.73 -2.48 -4.08
N LEU A 400 43.41 -1.33 -3.47
CA LEU A 400 43.90 -1.02 -2.15
C LEU A 400 43.15 -1.91 -1.16
N VAL A 401 43.61 -3.15 -1.01
CA VAL A 401 43.28 -3.97 0.15
C VAL A 401 43.83 -3.22 1.37
N VAL A 402 42.98 -2.43 2.01
CA VAL A 402 43.32 -1.76 3.28
C VAL A 402 43.62 -2.89 4.27
N PRO A 403 44.88 -3.02 4.75
CA PRO A 403 45.20 -4.04 5.73
C PRO A 403 44.32 -3.81 6.96
N SER A 404 43.53 -4.81 7.34
CA SER A 404 42.78 -4.73 8.59
C SER A 404 43.81 -4.59 9.71
N PRO A 405 43.77 -3.51 10.53
CA PRO A 405 44.71 -3.39 11.63
C PRO A 405 44.53 -4.60 12.55
N PRO A 406 45.63 -5.21 13.04
CA PRO A 406 45.51 -6.32 13.97
C PRO A 406 44.67 -5.87 15.14
N ARG A 407 43.63 -6.65 15.50
CA ARG A 407 42.81 -6.41 16.68
C ARG A 407 43.72 -6.47 17.91
N HIS A 408 44.29 -5.32 18.29
CA HIS A 408 44.95 -5.19 19.57
C HIS A 408 43.86 -5.36 20.63
N LYS A 409 43.85 -6.52 21.29
CA LYS A 409 43.11 -6.68 22.54
C LYS A 409 43.67 -5.61 23.49
N LEU A 410 42.88 -4.57 23.75
CA LEU A 410 43.20 -3.60 24.78
C LEU A 410 43.38 -4.37 26.09
N ARG A 411 44.64 -4.49 26.55
CA ARG A 411 44.93 -4.99 27.89
C ARG A 411 44.33 -3.99 28.87
N PRO A 412 43.54 -4.41 29.87
CA PRO A 412 43.06 -3.49 30.89
C PRO A 412 44.27 -2.88 31.59
N ARG A 413 44.35 -1.55 31.57
CA ARG A 413 45.42 -0.78 32.21
C ARG A 413 45.36 -1.07 33.71
N ARG A 414 46.38 -1.75 34.23
CA ARG A 414 46.59 -1.88 35.68
C ARG A 414 46.78 -0.48 36.21
N VAL A 415 45.85 -0.01 37.04
CA VAL A 415 46.01 1.25 37.77
C VAL A 415 47.09 0.99 38.81
N GLU A 416 48.33 1.33 38.49
CA GLU A 416 49.39 1.46 39.48
C GLU A 416 49.18 2.80 40.18
N THR A 417 48.71 2.72 41.42
CA THR A 417 48.75 3.81 42.39
C THR A 417 50.21 4.14 42.67
N THR A 418 50.77 5.12 41.96
CA THR A 418 52.00 5.80 42.38
C THR A 418 51.62 7.06 43.13
N ALA A 419 51.98 7.05 44.41
CA ALA A 419 51.89 8.14 45.36
C ALA A 419 52.73 9.35 44.94
N ALA A 420 52.23 10.53 45.31
CA ALA A 420 52.92 11.76 45.70
C ALA A 420 54.14 12.23 44.87
N ALA A 421 53.95 13.32 44.12
CA ALA A 421 54.95 14.38 43.99
C ALA A 421 54.22 15.73 43.73
N GLU A 422 54.65 16.77 44.45
CA GLU A 422 54.06 18.10 44.61
C GLU A 422 54.01 18.96 43.31
N PRO A 423 53.14 19.99 43.25
CA PRO A 423 53.12 20.94 42.14
C PRO A 423 54.07 22.13 42.39
N THR A 424 55.05 22.33 41.51
CA THR A 424 55.80 23.60 41.43
C THR A 424 55.08 24.61 40.53
N PRO A 425 55.17 25.93 40.82
CA PRO A 425 54.20 26.92 40.39
C PRO A 425 54.51 27.56 39.03
N ALA A 426 53.46 28.13 38.43
CA ALA A 426 53.48 28.90 37.20
C ALA A 426 54.41 30.12 37.26
N LEU A 427 55.22 30.32 36.22
CA LEU A 427 55.90 31.58 35.96
C LEU A 427 55.22 32.32 34.81
N SER A 428 54.68 33.46 35.18
CA SER A 428 54.28 34.60 34.36
C SER A 428 55.51 35.43 33.97
N GLY A 429 55.51 35.99 32.75
CA GLY A 429 56.43 37.03 32.27
C GLY A 429 56.28 37.21 30.75
N LYS A 430 55.44 38.15 30.29
CA LYS A 430 55.73 39.55 29.94
C LYS A 430 56.41 39.75 28.57
N GLU A 431 55.61 40.26 27.64
CA GLU A 431 55.79 41.40 26.72
C GLU A 431 57.19 41.94 26.35
N THR A 432 57.25 42.41 25.08
CA THR A 432 58.17 43.35 24.40
C THR A 432 59.52 42.83 23.90
N GLU A 433 59.65 42.65 22.58
CA GLU A 433 60.04 43.70 21.59
C GLU A 433 59.33 43.48 20.25
#